data_AF-A0A923Q2H6-F1
#
_entry.id   AF-A0A923Q2H6-F1
#
_cell.length_a   1.000
_cell.length_b   1.000
_cell.length_c   1.000
_cell.angle_alpha   90.00
_cell.angle_beta   90.00
_cell.angle_gamma   90.00
#
_symmetry.space_group_name_H-M   'P 1'
#
loop_
_entity.id
_entity.type
_entity.pdbx_description
1 polymer ?
#
loop_
_entity_poly.entity_id
_entity_poly.type
_entity_poly.pdbx_seq_one_letter_code
_entity_poly.pdbx_strand_id
1 'polypeptide(L)'
;NASRAALLPYALTRDLSLLLTATEDRLHQGYRAPAMPRTAALVEQLRGQGIAAVVSGAGPTVLALARRDQRAGLLGARRGWTVLPLDVEPQGATVRADA
;
A
#
# COMPACT_ATOMS: atom_id res chain seq x y z
N ASN A 1 -15.87 7.56 7.21
CA ASN A 1 -14.56 7.87 6.58
C ASN A 1 -13.82 9.06 7.16
N ALA A 2 -14.46 10.16 7.57
CA ALA A 2 -13.74 11.35 8.07
C ALA A 2 -12.79 11.05 9.25
N SER A 3 -13.18 10.22 10.20
CA SER A 3 -12.32 9.80 11.32
C SER A 3 -11.10 8.96 10.88
N ARG A 4 -11.23 8.17 9.81
CA ARG A 4 -10.10 7.37 9.26
C ARG A 4 -9.22 8.18 8.30
N ALA A 5 -9.79 9.19 7.63
CA ALA A 5 -9.02 10.18 6.88
C ALA A 5 -8.03 10.93 7.78
N ALA A 6 -8.34 11.09 9.07
CA ALA A 6 -7.41 11.58 10.08
C ALA A 6 -6.48 10.47 10.63
N LEU A 7 -6.95 9.22 10.72
CA LEU A 7 -6.17 8.11 11.28
C LEU A 7 -4.97 7.72 10.41
N LEU A 8 -5.09 7.74 9.08
CA LEU A 8 -3.96 7.39 8.19
C LEU A 8 -2.79 8.37 8.31
N PRO A 9 -2.98 9.70 8.27
CA PRO A 9 -1.91 10.66 8.56
C PRO A 9 -1.29 10.45 9.95
N TYR A 10 -2.09 10.18 10.98
CA TYR A 10 -1.57 9.86 12.31
C TYR A 10 -0.71 8.59 12.29
N ALA A 11 -1.20 7.50 11.67
CA ALA A 11 -0.47 6.25 11.59
C ALA A 11 0.88 6.42 10.86
N LEU A 12 0.90 7.17 9.75
CA LEU A 12 2.11 7.43 8.96
C LEU A 12 3.15 8.30 9.68
N THR A 13 2.72 9.16 10.60
CA THR A 13 3.61 10.16 11.24
C THR A 13 3.94 9.87 12.70
N ARG A 14 3.10 9.09 13.39
CA ARG A 14 3.18 8.89 14.85
C ARG A 14 3.20 7.43 15.27
N ASP A 15 2.39 6.58 14.64
CA ASP A 15 2.24 5.19 15.07
C ASP A 15 1.94 4.23 13.91
N LEU A 16 3.00 3.61 13.38
CA LEU A 16 2.90 2.69 12.26
C LEU A 16 2.17 1.38 12.62
N SER A 17 1.98 1.06 13.90
CA SER A 17 1.22 -0.13 14.31
C SER A 17 -0.26 -0.02 13.90
N LEU A 18 -0.76 1.22 13.73
CA LEU A 18 -2.12 1.50 13.33
C LEU A 18 -2.34 1.39 11.82
N LEU A 19 -1.31 1.16 11.01
CA LEU A 19 -1.42 1.16 9.54
C LEU A 19 -2.45 0.16 9.02
N LEU A 20 -2.53 -1.05 9.59
CA LEU A 20 -3.54 -2.03 9.17
C LEU A 20 -4.95 -1.49 9.34
N THR A 21 -5.27 -0.94 10.50
CA THR A 21 -6.58 -0.35 10.83
C THR A 21 -6.85 0.92 10.02
N ALA A 22 -5.83 1.76 9.87
CA ALA A 22 -5.91 3.01 9.14
C ALA A 22 -6.15 2.81 7.63
N THR A 23 -5.72 1.66 7.09
CA THR A 23 -5.86 1.28 5.67
C THR A 23 -7.00 0.29 5.41
N GLU A 24 -7.79 -0.08 6.41
CA GLU A 24 -9.03 -0.83 6.17
C GLU A 24 -10.01 0.01 5.34
N ASP A 25 -10.22 -0.38 4.10
CA ASP A 25 -11.22 0.22 3.23
C ASP A 25 -12.48 -0.66 3.19
N ARG A 26 -13.44 -0.31 4.06
CA ARG A 26 -14.74 -0.98 4.14
C ARG A 26 -15.76 -0.47 3.11
N LEU A 27 -15.42 0.55 2.31
CA LEU A 27 -16.35 1.19 1.38
C LEU A 27 -16.09 0.84 -0.09
N HIS A 28 -14.85 0.55 -0.50
CA HIS A 28 -14.53 0.34 -1.92
C HIS A 28 -13.89 -1.01 -2.28
N GLN A 29 -13.51 -1.84 -1.30
CA GLN A 29 -12.89 -3.14 -1.63
C GLN A 29 -13.91 -4.18 -2.14
N GLY A 30 -15.14 -4.21 -1.60
CA GLY A 30 -16.17 -5.17 -2.05
C GLY A 30 -16.67 -4.94 -3.47
N TYR A 31 -16.87 -3.68 -3.89
CA TYR A 31 -17.43 -3.34 -5.20
C TYR A 31 -16.44 -3.53 -6.35
N ARG A 32 -15.14 -3.29 -6.13
CA ARG A 32 -14.10 -3.41 -7.17
C ARG A 32 -13.51 -4.81 -7.30
N ALA A 33 -13.75 -5.69 -6.32
CA ALA A 33 -13.21 -7.05 -6.32
C ALA A 33 -13.53 -7.85 -7.59
N PRO A 34 -14.75 -7.82 -8.16
CA PRO A 34 -15.06 -8.55 -9.40
C PRO A 34 -14.29 -8.04 -10.62
N ALA A 35 -13.94 -6.75 -10.66
CA ALA A 35 -13.22 -6.15 -11.79
C ALA A 35 -11.70 -6.40 -11.73
N MET A 36 -11.15 -6.69 -10.55
CA MET A 36 -9.71 -6.92 -10.36
C MET A 36 -9.43 -8.07 -9.36
N PRO A 37 -9.86 -9.30 -9.68
CA PRO A 37 -9.81 -10.41 -8.72
C PRO A 37 -8.39 -10.75 -8.25
N ARG A 38 -7.39 -10.67 -9.15
CA ARG A 38 -5.98 -10.91 -8.79
C ARG A 38 -5.44 -9.86 -7.81
N THR A 39 -5.80 -8.58 -7.99
CA THR A 39 -5.41 -7.48 -7.10
C THR A 39 -6.08 -7.62 -5.74
N ALA A 40 -7.38 -7.92 -5.72
CA ALA A 40 -8.13 -8.13 -4.47
C ALA A 40 -7.54 -9.29 -3.65
N ALA A 41 -7.29 -10.44 -4.29
CA ALA A 41 -6.66 -11.59 -3.64
C ALA A 41 -5.27 -11.26 -3.08
N LEU A 42 -4.48 -10.43 -3.79
CA LEU A 42 -3.17 -10.02 -3.31
C LEU A 42 -3.22 -9.14 -2.06
N VAL A 43 -4.17 -8.19 -2.05
CA VAL A 43 -4.42 -7.31 -0.89
C VAL A 43 -4.87 -8.14 0.30
N GLU A 44 -5.84 -9.04 0.11
CA GLU A 44 -6.32 -9.94 1.17
C GLU A 44 -5.19 -10.81 1.74
N GLN A 45 -4.39 -11.43 0.87
CA GLN A 45 -3.25 -12.25 1.29
C GLN A 45 -2.25 -11.45 2.14
N LEU A 46 -1.87 -10.24 1.70
CA LEU A 46 -0.91 -9.41 2.43
C LEU A 46 -1.49 -8.97 3.78
N ARG A 47 -2.75 -8.54 3.80
CA ARG A 47 -3.41 -8.12 5.04
C ARG A 47 -3.58 -9.27 6.03
N GLY A 48 -3.86 -10.48 5.55
CA GLY A 48 -3.87 -11.70 6.37
C GLY A 48 -2.51 -12.04 7.00
N GLN A 49 -1.41 -11.52 6.43
CA GLN A 49 -0.06 -11.61 6.99
C GLN A 49 0.30 -10.42 7.88
N GLY A 50 -0.66 -9.54 8.20
CA GLY A 50 -0.43 -8.35 9.01
C GLY A 50 0.23 -7.18 8.26
N ILE A 51 0.22 -7.21 6.93
CA ILE A 51 0.84 -6.16 6.09
C ILE A 51 -0.26 -5.19 5.64
N ALA A 52 -0.06 -3.90 5.91
CA ALA A 52 -0.98 -2.85 5.50
C ALA A 52 -0.93 -2.64 3.97
N ALA A 53 -1.71 -3.42 3.24
CA ALA A 53 -1.82 -3.37 1.79
C ALA A 53 -3.14 -2.74 1.34
N VAL A 54 -3.07 -1.97 0.25
CA VAL A 54 -4.19 -1.28 -0.41
C VAL A 54 -4.04 -1.34 -1.93
N VAL A 55 -5.16 -1.17 -2.64
CA VAL A 55 -5.11 -0.85 -4.08
C VAL A 55 -4.54 0.55 -4.24
N SER A 56 -3.53 0.71 -5.10
CA SER A 56 -2.95 2.02 -5.40
C SER A 56 -3.80 2.73 -6.45
N GLY A 57 -4.45 3.83 -6.06
CA GLY A 57 -5.35 4.58 -6.92
C GLY A 57 -6.51 3.71 -7.43
N ALA A 58 -6.64 3.60 -8.75
CA ALA A 58 -7.67 2.76 -9.37
C ALA A 58 -7.25 1.28 -9.56
N GLY A 59 -6.00 0.92 -9.24
CA GLY A 59 -5.40 -0.39 -9.55
C GLY A 59 -4.78 -0.46 -10.95
N PRO A 60 -4.22 -1.62 -11.36
CA PRO A 60 -4.17 -2.89 -10.62
C PRO A 60 -3.04 -2.99 -9.59
N THR A 61 -2.20 -1.96 -9.50
CA THR A 61 -1.05 -1.89 -8.57
C THR A 61 -1.51 -2.01 -7.11
N VAL A 62 -0.76 -2.76 -6.31
CA VAL A 62 -0.94 -2.87 -4.87
C VAL A 62 0.19 -2.11 -4.17
N LEU A 63 -0.18 -1.21 -3.26
CA LEU A 63 0.77 -0.55 -2.37
C LEU A 63 0.77 -1.29 -1.03
N ALA A 64 1.94 -1.75 -0.60
CA ALA A 64 2.15 -2.34 0.73
C ALA A 64 3.00 -1.39 1.58
N LEU A 65 2.45 -0.91 2.69
CA LEU A 65 3.13 -0.02 3.62
C LEU A 65 3.88 -0.87 4.65
N ALA A 66 5.20 -0.66 4.74
CA ALA A 66 6.06 -1.38 5.66
C ALA A 66 7.26 -0.53 6.06
N ARG A 67 7.84 -0.82 7.23
CA ARG A 67 9.11 -0.24 7.65
C ARG A 67 10.26 -0.80 6.82
N ARG A 68 11.37 -0.05 6.72
CA ARG A 68 12.54 -0.43 5.91
C ARG A 68 13.13 -1.78 6.31
N ASP A 69 13.19 -2.06 7.60
CA ASP A 69 13.64 -3.33 8.19
C ASP A 69 12.72 -4.53 7.86
N GLN A 70 11.44 -4.27 7.56
CA GLN A 70 10.46 -5.30 7.17
C GLN A 70 10.47 -5.59 5.67
N ARG A 71 11.13 -4.78 4.83
CA ARG A 71 11.10 -4.90 3.37
C ARG A 71 11.58 -6.26 2.87
N ALA A 72 12.66 -6.79 3.43
CA ALA A 72 13.24 -8.05 2.99
C ALA A 72 12.21 -9.21 3.02
N GLY A 73 11.36 -9.25 4.04
CA GLY A 73 10.29 -10.25 4.16
C GLY A 73 9.16 -10.12 3.13
N LEU A 74 9.07 -8.98 2.45
CA LEU A 74 8.04 -8.68 1.44
C LEU A 74 8.52 -8.91 0.01
N LEU A 75 9.84 -8.99 -0.19
CA LEU A 75 10.49 -9.08 -1.49
C LEU A 75 10.50 -10.51 -2.08
N GLY A 76 9.81 -11.45 -1.46
CA GLY A 76 9.64 -12.80 -2.00
C GLY A 76 9.00 -12.78 -3.38
N ALA A 77 9.40 -13.71 -4.25
CA ALA A 77 8.84 -13.83 -5.59
C ALA A 77 7.32 -14.08 -5.51
N ARG A 78 6.52 -13.17 -6.07
CA ARG A 78 5.06 -13.31 -6.17
C ARG A 78 4.71 -13.56 -7.62
N ARG A 79 4.25 -14.78 -7.94
CA ARG A 79 3.97 -15.19 -9.32
C ARG A 79 3.07 -14.18 -10.03
N GLY A 80 3.55 -13.67 -11.16
CA GLY A 80 2.83 -12.70 -11.99
C GLY A 80 2.73 -11.29 -11.40
N TRP A 81 3.58 -10.94 -10.43
CA TRP A 81 3.72 -9.59 -9.89
C TRP A 81 5.19 -9.16 -9.91
N THR A 82 5.43 -7.94 -10.38
CA THR A 82 6.72 -7.26 -10.18
C THR A 82 6.68 -6.54 -8.84
N VAL A 83 7.67 -6.81 -7.97
CA VAL A 83 7.76 -6.18 -6.65
C VAL A 83 8.86 -5.14 -6.68
N LEU A 84 8.50 -3.88 -6.39
CA LEU A 84 9.43 -2.76 -6.36
C LEU A 84 9.53 -2.23 -4.91
N PRO A 85 10.69 -2.37 -4.23
CA PRO A 85 10.92 -1.70 -2.96
C PRO A 85 11.15 -0.21 -3.21
N LEU A 86 10.18 0.62 -2.83
CA LEU A 86 10.26 2.06 -3.02
C LEU A 86 10.30 2.78 -1.67
N ASP A 87 11.13 3.81 -1.60
CA ASP A 87 11.07 4.84 -0.58
C ASP A 87 10.09 5.95 -0.97
N VAL A 88 9.61 6.69 0.02
CA VAL A 88 8.86 7.93 -0.26
C VAL A 88 9.85 8.95 -0.82
N GLU A 89 9.57 9.46 -2.01
CA GLU A 89 10.35 10.52 -2.66
C GLU A 89 10.00 11.88 -2.02
N PRO A 90 10.93 12.54 -1.28
CA PRO A 90 10.61 13.77 -0.58
C PRO A 90 10.64 15.04 -1.45
N GLN A 91 11.32 15.04 -2.60
CA GLN A 91 11.52 16.23 -3.42
C GLN A 91 10.44 16.42 -4.48
N GLY A 92 9.78 15.33 -4.89
CA GLY A 92 8.84 15.36 -6.01
C GLY A 92 9.55 15.55 -7.35
N ALA A 93 8.88 16.23 -8.29
CA ALA A 93 9.44 16.45 -9.63
C ALA A 93 10.52 17.54 -9.63
N THR A 94 11.65 17.27 -10.27
CA THR A 94 12.77 18.22 -10.44
C THR A 94 13.11 18.40 -11.91
N VAL A 95 13.51 19.61 -12.31
CA VAL A 95 14.03 19.87 -13.66
C VAL A 95 15.54 19.65 -13.66
N ARG A 96 16.03 18.84 -14.61
CA ARG A 96 17.45 18.74 -14.91
C ARG A 96 17.74 19.61 -16.13
N ALA A 97 18.66 20.56 -16.01
CA ALA A 97 19.18 21.26 -17.18
C ALA A 97 20.14 20.30 -17.90
N ASP A 98 19.89 20.04 -19.18
CA ASP A 98 20.84 19.33 -20.02
C ASP A 98 22.09 20.21 -20.19
N ALA A 99 23.27 19.61 -20.00
CA ALA A 99 24.57 20.28 -20.13
C ALA A 99 24.98 20.46 -21.59
#